data_AF-Q9K757-F1
#
_entry.id   AF-Q9K757-F1
#
_cell.length_a   1.000
_cell.length_b   1.000
_cell.length_c   1.000
_cell.angle_alpha   90.00
_cell.angle_beta   90.00
_cell.angle_gamma   90.00
#
_symmetry.space_group_name_H-M   'P 1'
#
loop_
_entity.id
_entity.type
_entity.pdbx_description
1 polymer ?
#
loop_
_entity_poly.entity_id
_entity_poly.type
_entity_poly.pdbx_seq_one_letter_code
_entity_poly.pdbx_strand_id
1 'polypeptide(L)'
;MAITPYRDLSSEDILAAHVSGLQHSVNKIELVLDMKTSQTTGHQLRPVDDQDDPSLRFRIYEGSIRGWLEEPEPIIYRNGSVVDPNDYVISPAHGVVVFHQQQASTDEITADFTHITAGSSVIESLQSGIDQYSALLANNPGGTFHFYPVSGSYLTHFRRDYNPLHPDGSVNVDTHSPAFAVLVYGNTIDAFPFPVTTKTRFKQAAMSLNYADSTVNVKVGIYQDNGSMRPGRLLYESPTITIPAEGGWGYADVNWELDPGFYWIARHDGTTAYWNGLGQQSVIPLVSFNAVTFLRDLAERPNPHTYYGGYRATDIPFGNMPDPYPASGELFQRAHYCSPWLVVE
;
A
#
# COMPACT_ATOMS: atom_id res chain seq x y z
N MET A 1 6.56 -17.08 12.42
CA MET A 1 5.90 -17.75 11.29
C MET A 1 6.18 -19.22 11.42
N ALA A 2 5.14 -20.04 11.51
CA ALA A 2 5.28 -21.48 11.70
C ALA A 2 5.41 -22.18 10.34
N ILE A 3 6.20 -23.25 10.30
CA ILE A 3 6.34 -24.13 9.14
C ILE A 3 6.20 -25.58 9.59
N THR A 4 5.67 -26.42 8.71
CA THR A 4 5.65 -27.86 8.92
C THR A 4 7.10 -28.39 8.91
N PRO A 5 7.52 -29.18 9.91
CA PRO A 5 8.91 -29.60 10.07
C PRO A 5 9.26 -30.80 9.16
N TYR A 6 9.09 -30.62 7.84
CA TYR A 6 9.56 -31.60 6.88
C TYR A 6 11.09 -31.67 6.87
N ARG A 7 11.64 -32.89 6.90
CA ARG A 7 13.08 -33.17 6.83
C ARG A 7 13.39 -33.90 5.53
N ASP A 8 14.61 -33.72 5.02
CA ASP A 8 15.06 -34.48 3.85
C ASP A 8 15.01 -35.98 4.15
N LEU A 9 14.41 -36.75 3.23
CA LEU A 9 14.35 -38.20 3.32
C LEU A 9 15.75 -38.78 3.08
N SER A 10 16.15 -39.78 3.86
CA SER A 10 17.48 -40.39 3.76
C SER A 10 17.62 -41.23 2.48
N SER A 11 18.86 -41.61 2.15
CA SER A 11 19.25 -42.31 0.91
C SER A 11 18.65 -43.71 0.72
N GLU A 12 17.84 -44.19 1.66
CA GLU A 12 17.19 -45.50 1.60
C GLU A 12 15.86 -45.47 0.80
N ASP A 13 15.34 -44.28 0.49
CA ASP A 13 14.11 -44.09 -0.27
C ASP A 13 14.40 -43.61 -1.71
N ILE A 14 14.18 -44.46 -2.72
CA ILE A 14 14.41 -44.12 -4.15
C ILE A 14 13.53 -42.94 -4.64
N LEU A 15 12.45 -42.61 -3.91
CA LEU A 15 11.56 -41.47 -4.18
C LEU A 15 11.88 -40.22 -3.32
N ALA A 16 12.92 -40.26 -2.49
CA ALA A 16 13.26 -39.25 -1.48
C ALA A 16 13.39 -37.83 -2.05
N ALA A 17 14.18 -37.66 -3.11
CA ALA A 17 14.53 -36.32 -3.60
C ALA A 17 13.32 -35.53 -4.13
N HIS A 18 12.36 -36.20 -4.78
CA HIS A 18 11.18 -35.54 -5.32
C HIS A 18 10.21 -35.15 -4.19
N VAL A 19 9.99 -36.05 -3.23
CA VAL A 19 9.14 -35.78 -2.06
C VAL A 19 9.74 -34.67 -1.20
N SER A 20 11.04 -34.68 -0.96
CA SER A 20 11.74 -33.60 -0.26
C SER A 20 11.63 -32.26 -1.00
N GLY A 21 11.73 -32.26 -2.34
CA GLY A 21 11.51 -31.05 -3.13
C GLY A 21 10.10 -30.46 -2.99
N LEU A 22 9.07 -31.31 -2.93
CA LEU A 22 7.68 -30.88 -2.68
C LEU A 22 7.51 -30.34 -1.26
N GLN A 23 8.06 -31.03 -0.26
CA GLN A 23 8.03 -30.61 1.14
C GLN A 23 8.66 -29.22 1.34
N HIS A 24 9.82 -28.96 0.73
CA HIS A 24 10.45 -27.63 0.75
C HIS A 24 9.60 -26.56 0.06
N SER A 25 8.89 -26.92 -1.01
CA SER A 25 8.00 -25.99 -1.70
C SER A 25 6.79 -25.63 -0.86
N VAL A 26 6.22 -26.60 -0.12
CA VAL A 26 5.15 -26.35 0.85
C VAL A 26 5.63 -25.41 1.95
N ASN A 27 6.81 -25.64 2.53
CA ASN A 27 7.37 -24.76 3.57
C ASN A 27 7.54 -23.31 3.10
N LYS A 28 7.96 -23.10 1.85
CA LYS A 28 8.05 -21.75 1.27
C LYS A 28 6.69 -21.07 1.17
N ILE A 29 5.66 -21.83 0.76
CA ILE A 29 4.29 -21.32 0.67
C ILE A 29 3.76 -20.98 2.08
N GLU A 30 3.94 -21.88 3.05
CA GLU A 30 3.53 -21.67 4.43
C GLU A 30 4.18 -20.43 5.05
N LEU A 31 5.48 -20.23 4.78
CA LEU A 31 6.24 -19.08 5.23
C LEU A 31 5.74 -17.77 4.61
N VAL A 32 5.52 -17.75 3.29
CA VAL A 32 5.07 -16.54 2.57
C VAL A 32 3.64 -16.17 2.96
N LEU A 33 2.78 -17.16 3.18
CA LEU A 33 1.39 -16.94 3.58
C LEU A 33 1.23 -16.67 5.09
N ASP A 34 2.28 -16.82 5.90
CA ASP A 34 2.22 -16.78 7.36
C ASP A 34 1.04 -17.61 7.89
N MET A 35 1.11 -18.91 7.64
CA MET A 35 0.04 -19.85 7.98
C MET A 35 -0.19 -19.90 9.50
N LYS A 36 -1.47 -19.98 9.88
CA LYS A 36 -1.90 -20.01 11.27
C LYS A 36 -1.72 -21.38 11.91
N THR A 37 -1.54 -21.38 13.22
CA THR A 37 -1.40 -22.58 14.03
C THR A 37 -2.57 -22.77 15.00
N SER A 38 -2.87 -24.00 15.35
CA SER A 38 -3.81 -24.34 16.42
C SER A 38 -3.24 -25.42 17.32
N GLN A 39 -3.60 -25.38 18.60
CA GLN A 39 -3.26 -26.40 19.59
C GLN A 39 -4.39 -27.42 19.69
N THR A 40 -4.03 -28.69 19.73
CA THR A 40 -4.96 -29.80 19.95
C THR A 40 -4.47 -30.62 21.13
N THR A 41 -5.40 -31.03 21.99
CA THR A 41 -5.11 -31.83 23.19
C THR A 41 -5.98 -33.09 23.21
N GLY A 42 -5.43 -34.17 23.77
CA GLY A 42 -6.10 -35.47 23.89
C GLY A 42 -6.46 -36.10 22.55
N HIS A 43 -5.76 -35.77 21.46
CA HIS A 43 -6.09 -36.26 20.13
C HIS A 43 -5.77 -37.75 20.03
N GLN A 44 -6.78 -38.59 19.82
CA GLN A 44 -6.60 -40.04 19.73
C GLN A 44 -5.89 -40.44 18.45
N LEU A 45 -4.83 -41.24 18.58
CA LEU A 45 -4.08 -41.80 17.45
C LEU A 45 -4.65 -43.16 17.06
N ARG A 46 -4.68 -43.43 15.76
CA ARG A 46 -5.14 -44.70 15.21
C ARG A 46 -3.97 -45.67 15.08
N PRO A 47 -4.04 -46.88 15.66
CA PRO A 47 -3.01 -47.88 15.45
C PRO A 47 -3.04 -48.38 14.01
N VAL A 48 -1.86 -48.68 13.48
CA VAL A 48 -1.70 -49.53 12.29
C VAL A 48 -1.65 -50.97 12.77
N ASP A 49 -2.69 -51.73 12.46
CA ASP A 49 -2.91 -53.10 12.95
C ASP A 49 -3.09 -54.14 11.83
N ASP A 50 -3.04 -53.72 10.57
CA ASP A 50 -3.29 -54.50 9.37
C ASP A 50 -2.02 -55.08 8.73
N GLN A 51 -0.87 -54.98 9.41
CA GLN A 51 0.40 -55.48 8.92
C GLN A 51 0.44 -57.02 8.84
N ASP A 52 1.06 -57.54 7.78
CA ASP A 52 1.21 -58.99 7.54
C ASP A 52 2.01 -59.69 8.65
N ASP A 53 3.01 -59.01 9.22
CA ASP A 53 3.76 -59.47 10.40
C ASP A 53 3.04 -59.02 11.69
N PRO A 54 2.48 -59.95 12.49
CA PRO A 54 1.77 -59.61 13.71
C PRO A 54 2.65 -58.96 14.79
N SER A 55 3.98 -59.12 14.72
CA SER A 55 4.93 -58.53 15.68
C SER A 55 5.17 -57.03 15.46
N LEU A 56 4.76 -56.52 14.30
CA LEU A 56 4.87 -55.10 13.93
C LEU A 56 3.56 -54.32 14.19
N ARG A 57 2.42 -55.02 14.27
CA ARG A 57 1.11 -54.42 14.58
C ARG A 57 1.17 -53.63 15.89
N PHE A 58 0.42 -52.53 15.98
CA PHE A 58 0.39 -51.67 17.17
C PHE A 58 1.76 -51.08 17.53
N ARG A 59 2.66 -50.87 16.55
CA ARG A 59 3.87 -50.05 16.73
C ARG A 59 3.73 -48.65 16.15
N ILE A 60 2.97 -48.51 15.08
CA ILE A 60 2.76 -47.24 14.38
C ILE A 60 1.39 -46.71 14.75
N TYR A 61 1.35 -45.44 15.15
CA TYR A 61 0.15 -44.73 15.52
C TYR A 61 0.06 -43.43 14.72
N GLU A 62 -1.10 -43.19 14.13
CA GLU A 62 -1.31 -42.08 13.20
C GLU A 62 -2.41 -41.13 13.67
N GLY A 63 -2.12 -39.84 13.68
CA GLY A 63 -3.13 -38.80 13.88
C GLY A 63 -3.96 -38.56 12.62
N SER A 64 -5.26 -38.26 12.76
CA SER A 64 -6.06 -37.77 11.63
C SER A 64 -5.73 -36.33 11.25
N ILE A 65 -5.05 -35.59 12.13
CA ILE A 65 -4.53 -34.24 11.89
C ILE A 65 -3.02 -34.39 11.62
N ARG A 66 -2.52 -33.70 10.59
CA ARG A 66 -1.12 -33.74 10.15
C ARG A 66 -0.47 -32.35 10.26
N GLY A 67 0.82 -32.23 9.96
CA GLY A 67 1.52 -30.95 10.01
C GLY A 67 1.77 -30.45 11.43
N TRP A 68 2.12 -31.35 12.35
CA TRP A 68 2.45 -30.96 13.72
C TRP A 68 3.80 -30.24 13.75
N LEU A 69 3.92 -29.25 14.62
CA LEU A 69 5.15 -28.50 14.83
C LEU A 69 6.10 -29.28 15.74
N GLU A 70 7.39 -28.99 15.61
CA GLU A 70 8.42 -29.45 16.56
C GLU A 70 8.48 -28.57 17.81
N GLU A 71 7.97 -27.34 17.72
CA GLU A 71 7.99 -26.36 18.82
C GLU A 71 6.59 -25.75 19.00
N PRO A 72 5.93 -25.98 20.15
CA PRO A 72 6.33 -26.89 21.22
C PRO A 72 6.32 -28.36 20.78
N GLU A 73 7.19 -29.18 21.36
CA GLU A 73 7.27 -30.61 21.06
C GLU A 73 5.94 -31.33 21.39
N PRO A 74 5.44 -32.21 20.50
CA PRO A 74 4.25 -33.00 20.78
C PRO A 74 4.43 -33.90 22.02
N ILE A 75 3.39 -33.99 22.85
CA ILE A 75 3.39 -34.84 24.05
C ILE A 75 2.52 -36.07 23.80
N ILE A 76 3.09 -37.26 23.98
CA ILE A 76 2.41 -38.53 23.75
C ILE A 76 1.99 -39.15 25.08
N TYR A 77 0.75 -39.66 25.11
CA TYR A 77 0.18 -40.34 26.26
C TYR A 77 -0.18 -41.78 25.91
N ARG A 78 -0.02 -42.68 26.87
CA ARG A 78 -0.54 -44.05 26.86
C ARG A 78 -1.47 -44.21 28.06
N ASN A 79 -2.73 -44.53 27.81
CA ASN A 79 -3.75 -44.70 28.85
C ASN A 79 -3.81 -43.50 29.82
N GLY A 80 -3.65 -42.28 29.30
CA GLY A 80 -3.66 -41.03 30.06
C GLY A 80 -2.35 -40.65 30.78
N SER A 81 -1.31 -41.48 30.72
CA SER A 81 0.02 -41.16 31.29
C SER A 81 1.02 -40.78 30.20
N VAL A 82 1.85 -39.76 30.45
CA VAL A 82 2.90 -39.34 29.50
C VAL A 82 3.89 -40.48 29.28
N VAL A 83 4.21 -40.74 28.02
CA VAL A 83 5.19 -41.77 27.64
C VAL A 83 6.59 -41.16 27.59
N ASP A 84 7.61 -41.92 28.03
CA ASP A 84 9.01 -41.52 27.91
C ASP A 84 9.36 -41.32 26.42
N PRO A 85 9.92 -40.15 26.02
CA PRO A 85 10.36 -39.92 24.64
C PRO A 85 11.34 -40.97 24.10
N ASN A 86 12.07 -41.70 24.96
CA ASN A 86 12.97 -42.77 24.54
C ASN A 86 12.24 -44.06 24.12
N ASP A 87 10.93 -44.18 24.34
CA ASP A 87 10.13 -45.35 23.94
C ASP A 87 9.65 -45.29 22.49
N TYR A 88 9.76 -44.12 21.83
CA TYR A 88 9.23 -43.89 20.50
C TYR A 88 10.07 -42.93 19.65
N VAL A 89 9.82 -42.98 18.35
CA VAL A 89 10.24 -41.97 17.38
C VAL A 89 8.98 -41.28 16.87
N ILE A 90 9.02 -39.96 16.80
CA ILE A 90 7.92 -39.16 16.26
C ILE A 90 8.31 -38.55 14.91
N SER A 91 7.35 -38.47 14.01
CA SER A 91 7.44 -37.69 12.77
C SER A 91 6.34 -36.62 12.79
N PRO A 92 6.61 -35.43 13.39
CA PRO A 92 5.59 -34.42 13.64
C PRO A 92 4.89 -33.95 12.36
N ALA A 93 5.66 -33.68 11.30
CA ALA A 93 5.11 -33.26 10.00
C ALA A 93 4.07 -34.25 9.44
N HIS A 94 4.29 -35.54 9.67
CA HIS A 94 3.38 -36.61 9.23
C HIS A 94 2.37 -37.02 10.32
N GLY A 95 2.41 -36.44 11.52
CA GLY A 95 1.54 -36.82 12.63
C GLY A 95 1.61 -38.30 12.97
N VAL A 96 2.82 -38.88 12.94
CA VAL A 96 3.05 -40.31 13.19
C VAL A 96 3.94 -40.50 14.41
N VAL A 97 3.60 -41.51 15.23
CA VAL A 97 4.42 -42.00 16.34
C VAL A 97 4.74 -43.47 16.07
N VAL A 98 6.01 -43.84 16.24
CA VAL A 98 6.50 -45.21 16.05
C VAL A 98 7.18 -45.68 17.33
N PHE A 99 6.56 -46.61 18.05
CA PHE A 99 7.13 -47.19 19.26
C PHE A 99 8.21 -48.22 18.92
N HIS A 100 9.28 -48.26 19.74
CA HIS A 100 10.33 -49.27 19.60
C HIS A 100 9.85 -50.69 19.93
N GLN A 101 8.82 -50.80 20.78
CA GLN A 101 8.18 -52.06 21.16
C GLN A 101 6.71 -52.06 20.75
N GLN A 102 6.16 -53.26 20.55
CA GLN A 102 4.74 -53.46 20.28
C GLN A 102 3.91 -53.05 21.51
N GLN A 103 2.84 -52.29 21.28
CA GLN A 103 1.89 -51.89 22.31
C GLN A 103 0.77 -52.94 22.46
N ALA A 104 0.06 -52.93 23.59
CA ALA A 104 -1.09 -53.80 23.75
C ALA A 104 -2.24 -53.33 22.86
N SER A 105 -3.04 -54.26 22.33
CA SER A 105 -4.21 -53.92 21.50
C SER A 105 -5.29 -53.14 22.26
N THR A 106 -5.21 -53.08 23.59
CA THR A 106 -6.11 -52.32 24.47
C THR A 106 -5.54 -50.96 24.85
N ASP A 107 -4.31 -50.63 24.47
CA ASP A 107 -3.70 -49.35 24.82
C ASP A 107 -4.34 -48.22 24.00
N GLU A 108 -4.75 -47.16 24.70
CA GLU A 108 -5.18 -45.91 24.08
C GLU A 108 -4.01 -44.94 24.01
N ILE A 109 -3.60 -44.58 22.79
CA ILE A 109 -2.55 -43.60 22.55
C ILE A 109 -3.18 -42.28 22.13
N THR A 110 -2.84 -41.21 22.85
CA THR A 110 -3.28 -39.84 22.53
C THR A 110 -2.09 -38.90 22.44
N ALA A 111 -2.30 -37.75 21.79
CA ALA A 111 -1.26 -36.74 21.63
C ALA A 111 -1.79 -35.32 21.85
N ASP A 112 -0.95 -34.49 22.45
CA ASP A 112 -1.09 -33.04 22.49
C ASP A 112 -0.06 -32.42 21.55
N PHE A 113 -0.49 -31.55 20.63
CA PHE A 113 0.41 -30.95 19.65
C PHE A 113 -0.12 -29.61 19.13
N THR A 114 0.80 -28.81 18.59
CA THR A 114 0.45 -27.64 17.77
C THR A 114 0.59 -28.02 16.30
N HIS A 115 -0.31 -27.56 15.43
CA HIS A 115 -0.28 -27.87 14.00
C HIS A 115 -0.67 -26.68 13.13
N ILE A 116 -0.22 -26.68 11.87
CA ILE A 116 -0.64 -25.71 10.84
C ILE A 116 -2.11 -25.95 10.46
N THR A 117 -2.89 -24.88 10.38
CA THR A 117 -4.31 -24.90 9.98
C THR A 117 -4.50 -24.24 8.62
N ALA A 118 -5.66 -24.46 7.97
CA ALA A 118 -5.99 -23.87 6.67
C ALA A 118 -6.35 -22.37 6.72
N GLY A 119 -5.55 -21.57 7.42
CA GLY A 119 -5.73 -20.11 7.56
C GLY A 119 -4.40 -19.38 7.40
N SER A 120 -4.46 -18.14 6.89
CA SER A 120 -3.29 -17.31 6.59
C SER A 120 -3.52 -15.90 7.14
N SER A 121 -2.58 -15.41 7.94
CA SER A 121 -2.60 -14.04 8.45
C SER A 121 -2.51 -13.01 7.31
N VAL A 122 -1.74 -13.34 6.26
CA VAL A 122 -1.58 -12.48 5.07
C VAL A 122 -2.89 -12.35 4.30
N ILE A 123 -3.57 -13.46 4.01
CA ILE A 123 -4.84 -13.44 3.26
C ILE A 123 -5.92 -12.69 4.04
N GLU A 124 -6.01 -12.89 5.35
CA GLU A 124 -6.98 -12.17 6.19
C GLU A 124 -6.70 -10.66 6.23
N SER A 125 -5.42 -10.26 6.31
CA SER A 125 -5.05 -8.85 6.25
C SER A 125 -5.41 -8.22 4.91
N LEU A 126 -5.18 -8.93 3.80
CA LEU A 126 -5.58 -8.49 2.46
C LEU A 126 -7.10 -8.34 2.34
N GLN A 127 -7.86 -9.34 2.82
CA GLN A 127 -9.31 -9.29 2.80
C GLN A 127 -9.85 -8.13 3.63
N SER A 128 -9.29 -7.91 4.83
CA SER A 128 -9.65 -6.76 5.66
C SER A 128 -9.39 -5.43 4.95
N GLY A 129 -8.27 -5.30 4.23
CA GLY A 129 -7.99 -4.12 3.42
C GLY A 129 -8.99 -3.91 2.28
N ILE A 130 -9.39 -4.99 1.59
CA ILE A 130 -10.41 -4.96 0.53
C ILE A 130 -11.77 -4.55 1.09
N ASP A 131 -12.17 -5.11 2.24
CA ASP A 131 -13.45 -4.82 2.87
C ASP A 131 -13.50 -3.37 3.36
N GLN A 132 -12.41 -2.87 3.95
CA GLN A 132 -12.27 -1.46 4.34
C GLN A 132 -12.41 -0.54 3.12
N TYR A 133 -11.72 -0.85 2.02
CA TYR A 133 -11.82 -0.07 0.79
C TYR A 133 -13.25 -0.10 0.22
N SER A 134 -13.90 -1.25 0.24
CA SER A 134 -15.28 -1.42 -0.23
C SER A 134 -16.29 -0.66 0.63
N ALA A 135 -16.10 -0.64 1.95
CA ALA A 135 -16.93 0.12 2.88
C ALA A 135 -16.77 1.64 2.70
N LEU A 136 -15.56 2.12 2.39
CA LEU A 136 -15.30 3.51 2.01
C LEU A 136 -16.06 3.88 0.73
N LEU A 137 -16.08 2.97 -0.26
CA LEU A 137 -16.83 3.18 -1.49
C LEU A 137 -18.35 3.25 -1.25
N ALA A 138 -18.88 2.40 -0.36
CA ALA A 138 -20.31 2.24 -0.14
C ALA A 138 -20.94 3.30 0.77
N ASN A 139 -20.22 3.79 1.79
CA ASN A 139 -20.75 4.77 2.77
C ASN A 139 -20.53 6.23 2.36
N ASN A 140 -20.37 6.50 1.06
CA ASN A 140 -20.20 7.85 0.54
C ASN A 140 -21.55 8.61 0.62
N PRO A 141 -21.67 9.67 1.45
CA PRO A 141 -22.84 10.53 1.42
C PRO A 141 -22.85 11.27 0.08
N GLY A 142 -23.89 11.03 -0.73
CA GLY A 142 -23.98 11.50 -2.11
C GLY A 142 -23.50 12.95 -2.32
N GLY A 143 -22.51 13.11 -3.19
CA GLY A 143 -22.02 14.42 -3.65
C GLY A 143 -20.50 14.60 -3.62
N THR A 144 -19.76 13.79 -2.86
CA THR A 144 -18.30 13.78 -2.88
C THR A 144 -17.77 12.68 -3.80
N PHE A 145 -17.49 13.03 -5.07
CA PHE A 145 -16.68 12.13 -5.93
C PHE A 145 -15.35 11.88 -5.23
N HIS A 146 -14.99 10.61 -5.05
CA HIS A 146 -13.80 10.20 -4.31
C HIS A 146 -12.54 10.91 -4.80
N PHE A 147 -12.13 11.89 -4.01
CA PHE A 147 -10.82 12.51 -4.05
C PHE A 147 -9.85 11.59 -3.29
N TYR A 148 -9.54 10.43 -3.85
CA TYR A 148 -8.52 9.53 -3.32
C TYR A 148 -7.53 9.21 -4.45
N PRO A 149 -6.25 9.62 -4.35
CA PRO A 149 -5.23 9.08 -5.23
C PRO A 149 -5.24 7.56 -5.05
N VAL A 150 -5.56 6.83 -6.11
CA VAL A 150 -5.33 5.38 -6.12
C VAL A 150 -3.83 5.11 -5.94
N SER A 151 -3.47 3.94 -5.42
CA SER A 151 -2.08 3.46 -5.41
C SER A 151 -1.47 3.70 -6.80
N GLY A 152 -0.36 4.44 -6.87
CA GLY A 152 0.21 4.87 -8.16
C GLY A 152 -0.29 6.23 -8.69
N SER A 153 -0.63 7.19 -7.82
CA SER A 153 -0.83 8.59 -8.26
C SER A 153 0.19 9.50 -7.60
N TYR A 154 0.85 10.37 -8.37
CA TYR A 154 1.73 11.40 -7.81
C TYR A 154 0.95 12.68 -7.67
N LEU A 155 0.76 13.08 -6.42
CA LEU A 155 0.26 14.39 -6.07
C LEU A 155 1.46 15.24 -5.67
N THR A 156 1.50 16.46 -6.18
CA THR A 156 2.33 17.62 -5.76
C THR A 156 2.37 17.90 -4.24
N HIS A 157 1.61 17.16 -3.45
CA HIS A 157 1.12 17.54 -2.12
C HIS A 157 1.01 16.33 -1.16
N PHE A 158 1.52 15.15 -1.53
CA PHE A 158 1.38 13.99 -0.65
C PHE A 158 2.37 14.08 0.51
N ARG A 159 1.86 14.17 1.74
CA ARG A 159 2.66 13.82 2.91
C ARG A 159 2.92 12.31 2.80
N ARG A 160 4.20 11.92 2.67
CA ARG A 160 4.68 10.53 2.53
C ARG A 160 4.13 9.56 3.59
N ASP A 161 3.62 10.08 4.70
CA ASP A 161 3.12 9.33 5.86
C ASP A 161 1.58 9.30 5.93
N TYR A 162 0.88 9.43 4.79
CA TYR A 162 -0.58 9.43 4.73
C TYR A 162 -1.17 8.10 5.22
N ASN A 163 -2.07 8.20 6.20
CA ASN A 163 -3.04 7.17 6.51
C ASN A 163 -4.44 7.81 6.34
N PRO A 164 -5.26 7.36 5.37
CA PRO A 164 -6.63 7.85 5.18
C PRO A 164 -7.52 7.58 6.39
N LEU A 165 -7.05 6.75 7.32
CA LEU A 165 -7.78 6.26 8.46
C LEU A 165 -7.07 6.68 9.74
N HIS A 166 -7.86 7.01 10.75
CA HIS A 166 -7.40 6.96 12.13
C HIS A 166 -7.11 5.50 12.52
N PRO A 167 -6.34 5.24 13.60
CA PRO A 167 -6.12 3.88 14.09
C PRO A 167 -7.39 3.07 14.39
N ASP A 168 -8.53 3.75 14.53
CA ASP A 168 -9.86 3.15 14.76
C ASP A 168 -10.66 2.85 13.48
N GLY A 169 -10.09 3.10 12.29
CA GLY A 169 -10.73 2.85 11.01
C GLY A 169 -11.71 3.94 10.55
N SER A 170 -11.87 5.04 11.31
CA SER A 170 -12.63 6.21 10.85
C SER A 170 -11.84 7.05 9.86
N VAL A 171 -12.53 7.77 8.96
CA VAL A 171 -11.90 8.60 7.92
C VAL A 171 -11.15 9.76 8.56
N ASN A 172 -9.85 9.87 8.28
CA ASN A 172 -9.00 10.97 8.72
C ASN A 172 -9.14 12.18 7.78
N VAL A 173 -10.17 12.99 8.02
CA VAL A 173 -10.52 14.19 7.23
C VAL A 173 -9.59 15.38 7.47
N ASP A 174 -8.77 15.34 8.54
CA ASP A 174 -7.99 16.49 9.03
C ASP A 174 -6.60 16.64 8.37
N THR A 175 -6.18 15.69 7.52
CA THR A 175 -4.87 15.73 6.86
C THR A 175 -4.92 16.22 5.41
N HIS A 176 -6.08 16.10 4.78
CA HIS A 176 -6.36 16.51 3.40
C HIS A 176 -7.73 17.17 3.37
N SER A 177 -7.81 18.40 3.87
CA SER A 177 -9.00 19.21 3.64
C SER A 177 -9.07 19.49 2.13
N PRO A 178 -10.06 19.03 1.38
CA PRO A 178 -10.20 19.39 -0.03
C PRO A 178 -10.45 20.89 -0.20
N ALA A 179 -9.94 21.48 -1.28
CA ALA A 179 -10.34 22.82 -1.70
C ALA A 179 -11.39 22.68 -2.79
N PHE A 180 -12.56 23.29 -2.57
CA PHE A 180 -13.65 23.30 -3.55
C PHE A 180 -13.91 24.73 -4.00
N ALA A 181 -14.33 24.86 -5.26
CA ALA A 181 -14.71 26.13 -5.87
C ALA A 181 -13.64 27.23 -5.71
N VAL A 182 -12.39 26.87 -5.99
CA VAL A 182 -11.28 27.81 -6.00
C VAL A 182 -11.37 28.66 -7.26
N LEU A 183 -11.70 29.94 -7.10
CA LEU A 183 -11.71 30.89 -8.21
C LEU A 183 -10.30 31.14 -8.74
N VAL A 184 -10.15 30.97 -10.04
CA VAL A 184 -8.92 31.25 -10.78
C VAL A 184 -9.30 32.07 -12.01
N TYR A 185 -8.61 33.18 -12.19
CA TYR A 185 -8.81 34.01 -13.37
C TYR A 185 -8.17 33.37 -14.59
N GLY A 186 -8.80 33.54 -15.77
CA GLY A 186 -8.24 33.04 -17.02
C GLY A 186 -6.91 33.71 -17.37
N ASN A 187 -6.20 33.14 -18.35
CA ASN A 187 -4.88 33.61 -18.77
C ASN A 187 -3.86 33.60 -17.62
N THR A 188 -3.92 32.55 -16.80
CA THR A 188 -3.01 32.33 -15.68
C THR A 188 -2.25 31.02 -15.84
N ILE A 189 -1.00 31.03 -15.37
CA ILE A 189 -0.19 29.82 -15.23
C ILE A 189 0.22 29.68 -13.79
N ASP A 190 -0.25 28.63 -13.14
CA ASP A 190 0.16 28.27 -11.79
C ASP A 190 1.09 27.07 -11.83
N ALA A 191 2.23 27.17 -11.16
CA ALA A 191 3.19 26.10 -10.99
C ALA A 191 3.34 25.72 -9.51
N PHE A 192 3.30 24.42 -9.25
CA PHE A 192 3.35 23.82 -7.93
C PHE A 192 4.55 22.85 -7.85
N PRO A 193 5.30 22.84 -6.75
CA PRO A 193 6.40 21.92 -6.58
C PRO A 193 5.90 20.47 -6.50
N PHE A 194 6.62 19.54 -7.13
CA PHE A 194 6.44 18.11 -6.89
C PHE A 194 7.77 17.35 -6.89
N PRO A 195 8.07 16.59 -5.83
CA PRO A 195 9.20 15.68 -5.81
C PRO A 195 8.85 14.36 -6.49
N VAL A 196 9.79 13.84 -7.27
CA VAL A 196 9.78 12.49 -7.82
C VAL A 196 10.88 11.72 -7.09
N THR A 197 10.52 10.70 -6.33
CA THR A 197 11.45 9.97 -5.45
C THR A 197 12.09 8.77 -6.13
N THR A 198 11.40 8.18 -7.10
CA THR A 198 11.87 7.07 -7.92
C THR A 198 11.58 7.36 -9.38
N LYS A 199 12.32 6.73 -10.28
CA LYS A 199 12.07 6.84 -11.72
C LYS A 199 10.62 6.43 -12.02
N THR A 200 9.85 7.35 -12.60
CA THR A 200 8.39 7.22 -12.68
C THR A 200 7.89 7.57 -14.07
N ARG A 201 7.01 6.72 -14.61
CA ARG A 201 6.29 6.95 -15.88
C ARG A 201 4.87 7.42 -15.59
N PHE A 202 4.47 8.48 -16.26
CA PHE A 202 3.13 9.06 -16.17
C PHE A 202 2.35 8.72 -17.45
N LYS A 203 1.08 8.34 -17.27
CA LYS A 203 0.17 7.99 -18.38
C LYS A 203 -0.93 9.00 -18.61
N GLN A 204 -1.32 9.76 -17.59
CA GLN A 204 -2.34 10.79 -17.75
C GLN A 204 -2.02 12.03 -16.93
N ALA A 205 -2.36 13.18 -17.51
CA ALA A 205 -2.52 14.43 -16.78
C ALA A 205 -4.01 14.69 -16.57
N ALA A 206 -4.39 15.20 -15.41
CA ALA A 206 -5.78 15.47 -15.09
C ALA A 206 -5.97 16.81 -14.39
N MET A 207 -7.21 17.31 -14.45
CA MET A 207 -7.69 18.52 -13.76
C MET A 207 -9.14 18.31 -13.33
N SER A 208 -9.53 18.78 -12.14
CA SER A 208 -10.91 18.71 -11.65
C SER A 208 -11.55 20.09 -11.59
N LEU A 209 -12.51 20.34 -12.46
CA LEU A 209 -13.30 21.57 -12.50
C LEU A 209 -14.51 21.43 -11.57
N ASN A 210 -14.81 22.49 -10.80
CA ASN A 210 -16.06 22.58 -10.05
C ASN A 210 -17.18 23.08 -10.95
N TYR A 211 -17.02 24.29 -11.50
CA TYR A 211 -17.90 24.87 -12.50
C TYR A 211 -17.22 26.05 -13.21
N ALA A 212 -17.77 26.45 -14.35
CA ALA A 212 -17.38 27.64 -15.09
C ALA A 212 -18.57 28.21 -15.86
N ASP A 213 -18.46 29.44 -16.36
CA ASP A 213 -19.49 30.07 -17.21
C ASP A 213 -19.52 29.49 -18.63
N SER A 214 -18.45 28.79 -19.04
CA SER A 214 -18.29 28.18 -20.35
C SER A 214 -17.32 27.00 -20.29
N THR A 215 -17.30 26.18 -21.34
CA THR A 215 -16.32 25.09 -21.48
C THR A 215 -14.90 25.62 -21.30
N VAL A 216 -14.15 24.95 -20.42
CA VAL A 216 -12.78 25.35 -20.06
C VAL A 216 -11.78 24.53 -20.85
N ASN A 217 -10.76 25.20 -21.37
CA ASN A 217 -9.57 24.56 -21.92
C ASN A 217 -8.40 24.80 -20.97
N VAL A 218 -7.69 23.73 -20.63
CA VAL A 218 -6.53 23.77 -19.75
C VAL A 218 -5.42 22.88 -20.30
N LYS A 219 -4.17 23.25 -20.06
CA LYS A 219 -3.01 22.40 -20.30
C LYS A 219 -2.28 22.14 -18.99
N VAL A 220 -1.66 20.97 -18.88
CA VAL A 220 -0.78 20.61 -17.77
C VAL A 220 0.65 20.54 -18.29
N GLY A 221 1.57 21.19 -17.60
CA GLY A 221 2.99 21.19 -17.95
C GLY A 221 3.87 20.70 -16.80
N ILE A 222 5.08 20.30 -17.15
CA ILE A 222 6.12 19.94 -16.19
C ILE A 222 7.32 20.83 -16.48
N TYR A 223 7.80 21.55 -15.47
CA TYR A 223 9.01 22.34 -15.51
C TYR A 223 10.09 21.74 -14.62
N GLN A 224 11.33 21.89 -15.04
CA GLN A 224 12.49 21.64 -14.20
C GLN A 224 12.62 22.75 -13.16
N ASP A 225 13.10 22.44 -11.96
CA ASP A 225 13.57 23.47 -11.04
C ASP A 225 14.81 24.18 -11.61
N ASN A 226 14.88 25.51 -11.47
CA ASN A 226 16.00 26.30 -11.97
C ASN A 226 17.23 26.33 -11.03
N GLY A 227 17.23 25.54 -9.95
CA GLY A 227 18.26 25.51 -8.92
C GLY A 227 18.07 26.54 -7.81
N SER A 228 16.99 27.33 -7.85
CA SER A 228 16.65 28.36 -6.86
C SER A 228 15.24 28.19 -6.30
N MET A 229 14.68 26.96 -6.30
CA MET A 229 13.30 26.68 -5.88
C MET A 229 12.29 27.54 -6.65
N ARG A 230 12.44 27.54 -7.98
CA ARG A 230 11.55 28.23 -8.92
C ARG A 230 11.44 27.42 -10.21
N PRO A 231 10.25 27.34 -10.83
CA PRO A 231 10.09 26.71 -12.13
C PRO A 231 10.99 27.41 -13.18
N GLY A 232 11.74 26.60 -13.92
CA GLY A 232 12.69 27.02 -14.94
C GLY A 232 12.24 26.60 -16.33
N ARG A 233 12.99 25.67 -16.93
CA ARG A 233 12.74 25.16 -18.29
C ARG A 233 11.53 24.24 -18.34
N LEU A 234 10.71 24.36 -19.38
CA LEU A 234 9.63 23.42 -19.68
C LEU A 234 10.21 22.08 -20.16
N LEU A 235 9.82 21.00 -19.50
CA LEU A 235 10.18 19.63 -19.87
C LEU A 235 9.09 18.96 -20.71
N TYR A 236 7.82 19.26 -20.40
CA TYR A 236 6.67 18.63 -21.03
C TYR A 236 5.44 19.54 -20.98
N GLU A 237 4.60 19.50 -22.01
CA GLU A 237 3.22 20.01 -21.98
C GLU A 237 2.24 18.94 -22.49
N SER A 238 1.07 18.86 -21.87
CA SER A 238 0.00 17.95 -22.28
C SER A 238 -0.72 18.48 -23.54
N PRO A 239 -1.43 17.60 -24.27
CA PRO A 239 -2.55 18.03 -25.09
C PRO A 239 -3.54 18.91 -24.30
N THR A 240 -4.33 19.71 -25.01
CA THR A 240 -5.40 20.49 -24.38
C THR A 240 -6.44 19.56 -23.77
N ILE A 241 -6.72 19.77 -22.49
CA ILE A 241 -7.82 19.14 -21.76
C ILE A 241 -9.03 20.06 -21.87
N THR A 242 -10.13 19.56 -22.43
CA THR A 242 -11.40 20.28 -22.54
C THR A 242 -12.38 19.77 -21.50
N ILE A 243 -12.87 20.65 -20.63
CA ILE A 243 -13.78 20.30 -19.53
C ILE A 243 -15.09 21.08 -19.70
N PRO A 244 -16.25 20.40 -19.73
CA PRO A 244 -17.55 21.06 -19.78
C PRO A 244 -17.80 22.06 -18.63
N ALA A 245 -18.67 23.04 -18.86
CA ALA A 245 -18.92 24.15 -17.92
C ALA A 245 -19.51 23.68 -16.58
N GLU A 246 -20.27 22.59 -16.61
CA GLU A 246 -20.86 21.94 -15.44
C GLU A 246 -19.84 21.32 -14.46
N GLY A 247 -18.57 21.26 -14.86
CA GLY A 247 -17.50 20.70 -14.03
C GLY A 247 -17.24 19.22 -14.27
N GLY A 248 -16.44 18.63 -13.37
CA GLY A 248 -15.99 17.25 -13.44
C GLY A 248 -14.50 17.12 -13.75
N TRP A 249 -14.09 15.91 -14.09
CA TRP A 249 -12.69 15.59 -14.39
C TRP A 249 -12.39 15.71 -15.88
N GLY A 250 -11.33 16.44 -16.20
CA GLY A 250 -10.69 16.43 -17.50
C GLY A 250 -9.40 15.63 -17.47
N TYR A 251 -9.12 14.91 -18.55
CA TYR A 251 -7.93 14.08 -18.71
C TYR A 251 -7.26 14.36 -20.05
N ALA A 252 -5.94 14.24 -20.07
CA ALA A 252 -5.16 14.10 -21.29
C ALA A 252 -4.18 12.93 -21.12
N ASP A 253 -4.11 12.08 -22.13
CA ASP A 253 -3.09 11.04 -22.17
C ASP A 253 -1.71 11.68 -22.33
N VAL A 254 -0.76 11.19 -21.55
CA VAL A 254 0.64 11.59 -21.59
C VAL A 254 1.52 10.34 -21.64
N ASN A 255 2.73 10.47 -22.17
CA ASN A 255 3.71 9.39 -22.12
C ASN A 255 5.06 10.01 -21.81
N TRP A 256 5.30 10.20 -20.53
CA TRP A 256 6.50 10.88 -20.06
C TRP A 256 7.09 10.16 -18.85
N GLU A 257 8.41 10.19 -18.75
CA GLU A 257 9.16 9.54 -17.69
C GLU A 257 10.09 10.56 -17.04
N LEU A 258 10.08 10.60 -15.71
CA LEU A 258 10.96 11.45 -14.92
C LEU A 258 11.88 10.60 -14.06
N ASP A 259 13.16 10.97 -14.07
CA ASP A 259 14.13 10.49 -13.08
C ASP A 259 13.87 11.14 -11.71
N PRO A 260 14.37 10.55 -10.61
CA PRO A 260 14.26 11.15 -9.28
C PRO A 260 14.77 12.58 -9.25
N GLY A 261 13.99 13.50 -8.69
CA GLY A 261 14.31 14.93 -8.69
C GLY A 261 13.20 15.81 -8.15
N PHE A 262 13.45 17.12 -8.13
CA PHE A 262 12.48 18.14 -7.76
C PHE A 262 12.03 18.89 -9.01
N TYR A 263 10.72 18.88 -9.25
CA TYR A 263 10.11 19.42 -10.46
C TYR A 263 8.94 20.32 -10.08
N TRP A 264 8.34 20.93 -11.10
CA TRP A 264 7.17 21.78 -10.97
C TRP A 264 6.11 21.32 -11.94
N ILE A 265 4.92 21.02 -11.45
CA ILE A 265 3.78 20.79 -12.34
C ILE A 265 3.02 22.10 -12.46
N ALA A 266 2.57 22.42 -13.65
CA ALA A 266 1.88 23.66 -13.91
C ALA A 266 0.56 23.42 -14.63
N ARG A 267 -0.40 24.32 -14.40
CA ARG A 267 -1.62 24.41 -15.20
C ARG A 267 -1.62 25.74 -15.93
N HIS A 268 -2.18 25.75 -17.13
CA HIS A 268 -2.39 26.96 -17.93
C HIS A 268 -3.86 27.06 -18.28
N ASP A 269 -4.55 28.08 -17.75
CA ASP A 269 -6.00 28.20 -17.83
C ASP A 269 -6.46 29.15 -18.95
N GLY A 270 -7.37 28.68 -19.81
CA GLY A 270 -7.98 29.45 -20.88
C GLY A 270 -8.96 30.52 -20.46
N THR A 271 -9.67 30.29 -19.37
CA THR A 271 -10.81 31.08 -18.94
C THR A 271 -10.90 31.14 -17.43
N THR A 272 -11.60 32.15 -16.91
CA THR A 272 -11.90 32.24 -15.48
C THR A 272 -12.81 31.08 -15.08
N ALA A 273 -12.42 30.32 -14.07
CA ALA A 273 -13.11 29.10 -13.68
C ALA A 273 -12.97 28.81 -12.18
N TYR A 274 -13.85 27.96 -11.67
CA TYR A 274 -13.81 27.48 -10.29
C TYR A 274 -13.32 26.04 -10.28
N TRP A 275 -12.16 25.80 -9.68
CA TRP A 275 -11.50 24.51 -9.68
C TRP A 275 -11.64 23.80 -8.34
N ASN A 276 -11.63 22.47 -8.38
CA ASN A 276 -11.41 21.64 -7.20
C ASN A 276 -9.92 21.39 -7.05
N GLY A 277 -9.48 21.09 -5.84
CA GLY A 277 -8.06 20.97 -5.53
C GLY A 277 -7.78 20.42 -4.15
N LEU A 278 -6.52 20.51 -3.78
CA LEU A 278 -6.07 20.22 -2.42
C LEU A 278 -6.16 21.47 -1.59
N GLY A 279 -6.75 21.32 -0.42
CA GLY A 279 -6.78 22.39 0.54
C GLY A 279 -5.45 22.57 1.21
N GLN A 280 -5.47 23.63 1.99
CA GLN A 280 -4.32 24.42 2.32
C GLN A 280 -3.26 23.63 3.13
N GLN A 281 -3.66 22.57 3.85
CA GLN A 281 -2.78 21.77 4.71
C GLN A 281 -1.91 20.74 3.97
N SER A 282 -2.15 20.51 2.68
CA SER A 282 -1.46 19.46 1.92
C SER A 282 -0.24 19.95 1.12
N VAL A 283 0.24 21.19 1.30
CA VAL A 283 1.26 21.79 0.41
C VAL A 283 2.71 21.61 0.85
N ILE A 284 3.63 21.54 -0.12
CA ILE A 284 5.07 21.69 0.10
C ILE A 284 5.37 23.20 0.22
N PRO A 285 5.77 23.71 1.40
CA PRO A 285 6.01 25.14 1.58
C PRO A 285 7.28 25.60 0.84
N LEU A 286 7.17 26.70 0.09
CA LEU A 286 8.26 27.24 -0.74
C LEU A 286 9.16 28.27 -0.07
N VAL A 287 8.82 28.74 1.14
CA VAL A 287 9.60 29.76 1.86
C VAL A 287 10.57 29.14 2.85
N SER A 288 11.87 29.46 2.69
CA SER A 288 12.86 29.28 3.75
C SER A 288 12.61 30.30 4.86
N PHE A 289 12.48 29.84 6.09
CA PHE A 289 12.39 30.70 7.27
C PHE A 289 13.71 31.47 7.47
N ASN A 290 13.76 32.76 7.16
CA ASN A 290 14.89 33.61 7.55
C ASN A 290 14.60 34.27 8.91
N ALA A 291 15.03 33.60 9.97
CA ALA A 291 14.85 34.07 11.35
C ALA A 291 15.48 35.45 11.63
N VAL A 292 16.51 35.84 10.86
CA VAL A 292 17.27 37.09 11.10
C VAL A 292 16.50 38.31 10.60
N THR A 293 15.79 38.21 9.48
CA THR A 293 14.93 39.27 8.95
C THR A 293 13.62 39.39 9.74
N PHE A 294 13.06 38.25 10.18
CA PHE A 294 11.82 38.17 10.96
C PHE A 294 11.87 38.93 12.30
N LEU A 295 13.05 39.03 12.91
CA LEU A 295 13.23 39.71 14.20
C LEU A 295 13.45 41.23 14.09
N ARG A 296 13.66 41.78 12.89
CA ARG A 296 14.09 43.19 12.73
C ARG A 296 13.01 44.15 12.27
N ASP A 297 12.00 43.70 11.53
CA ASP A 297 10.96 44.59 11.01
C ASP A 297 9.55 44.07 11.31
N LEU A 298 8.75 44.87 12.01
CA LEU A 298 7.40 44.53 12.47
C LEU A 298 6.33 44.91 11.44
N ALA A 299 6.61 45.85 10.54
CA ALA A 299 5.65 46.38 9.57
C ALA A 299 5.52 45.50 8.32
N GLU A 300 6.56 44.71 7.99
CA GLU A 300 6.62 43.87 6.79
C GLU A 300 6.42 42.37 7.07
N ARG A 301 5.95 41.97 8.26
CA ARG A 301 5.81 40.55 8.59
C ARG A 301 4.80 39.88 7.63
N PRO A 302 5.23 38.96 6.74
CA PRO A 302 4.29 37.95 6.28
C PRO A 302 3.88 37.21 7.56
N ASN A 303 2.58 37.00 7.76
CA ASN A 303 2.11 36.21 8.89
C ASN A 303 2.95 34.90 8.89
N PRO A 304 3.55 34.45 10.01
CA PRO A 304 4.29 33.20 10.08
C PRO A 304 3.44 31.97 9.68
N HIS A 305 2.13 32.16 9.48
CA HIS A 305 1.18 31.22 8.93
C HIS A 305 0.85 31.43 7.43
N THR A 306 1.51 32.35 6.73
CA THR A 306 1.38 32.56 5.28
C THR A 306 2.26 31.55 4.56
N TYR A 307 1.67 30.43 4.16
CA TYR A 307 2.36 29.43 3.35
C TYR A 307 2.17 29.77 1.87
N TYR A 308 3.29 29.85 1.16
CA TYR A 308 3.33 29.84 -0.30
C TYR A 308 3.63 28.43 -0.76
N GLY A 309 2.96 28.02 -1.82
CA GLY A 309 2.99 26.65 -2.34
C GLY A 309 3.05 26.59 -3.85
N GLY A 310 3.24 27.73 -4.51
CA GLY A 310 3.42 27.80 -5.94
C GLY A 310 3.78 29.21 -6.41
N TYR A 311 4.06 29.29 -7.71
CA TYR A 311 4.18 30.53 -8.46
C TYR A 311 2.97 30.70 -9.37
N ARG A 312 2.47 31.93 -9.51
CA ARG A 312 1.40 32.30 -10.44
C ARG A 312 1.91 33.40 -11.35
N ALA A 313 1.79 33.18 -12.65
CA ALA A 313 1.94 34.23 -13.67
C ALA A 313 0.56 34.58 -14.22
N THR A 314 0.20 35.86 -14.22
CA THR A 314 -1.04 36.37 -14.81
C THR A 314 -0.78 36.98 -16.18
N ASP A 315 -1.87 37.29 -16.90
CA ASP A 315 -1.82 37.93 -18.21
C ASP A 315 -1.02 37.14 -19.24
N ILE A 316 -1.03 35.81 -19.11
CA ILE A 316 -0.42 34.87 -20.04
C ILE A 316 -1.54 34.30 -20.93
N PRO A 317 -1.66 34.71 -22.20
CA PRO A 317 -2.73 34.22 -23.06
C PRO A 317 -2.65 32.70 -23.23
N PHE A 318 -3.82 32.05 -23.13
CA PHE A 318 -3.88 30.61 -23.27
C PHE A 318 -3.39 30.11 -24.64
N GLY A 319 -2.58 29.06 -24.59
CA GLY A 319 -1.86 28.52 -25.72
C GLY A 319 -0.78 27.55 -25.26
N ASN A 320 0.33 27.48 -26.00
CA ASN A 320 1.48 26.69 -25.57
C ASN A 320 2.05 27.22 -24.27
N MET A 321 2.53 26.30 -23.42
CA MET A 321 3.14 26.71 -22.16
C MET A 321 4.48 27.43 -22.43
N PRO A 322 4.78 28.54 -21.74
CA PRO A 322 6.03 29.26 -21.91
C PRO A 322 7.25 28.37 -21.59
N ASP A 323 8.33 28.51 -22.36
CA ASP A 323 9.63 27.93 -22.02
C ASP A 323 10.71 29.02 -22.15
N PRO A 324 11.28 29.52 -21.04
CA PRO A 324 11.09 29.10 -19.65
C PRO A 324 9.78 29.62 -19.03
N TYR A 325 9.49 29.17 -17.80
CA TYR A 325 8.39 29.70 -16.99
C TYR A 325 8.47 31.24 -16.86
N PRO A 326 7.34 31.97 -16.88
CA PRO A 326 7.36 33.43 -16.90
C PRO A 326 8.14 34.07 -15.74
N ALA A 327 8.96 35.06 -16.09
CA ALA A 327 9.69 35.86 -15.11
C ALA A 327 8.75 36.68 -14.21
N SER A 328 7.55 37.01 -14.69
CA SER A 328 6.47 37.68 -13.95
C SER A 328 5.81 36.81 -12.89
N GLY A 329 6.13 35.52 -12.83
CA GLY A 329 5.55 34.63 -11.83
C GLY A 329 5.89 35.03 -10.41
N GLU A 330 4.87 35.28 -9.60
CA GLU A 330 4.97 35.65 -8.19
C GLU A 330 4.50 34.51 -7.28
N LEU A 331 5.01 34.48 -6.05
CA LEU A 331 4.52 33.54 -5.05
C LEU A 331 3.06 33.85 -4.70
N PHE A 332 2.20 32.83 -4.67
CA PHE A 332 0.78 33.04 -4.32
C PHE A 332 0.35 32.20 -3.11
N GLN A 333 -0.62 32.77 -2.37
CA GLN A 333 -1.04 32.28 -1.06
C GLN A 333 -1.99 31.08 -1.11
N ARG A 334 -1.86 30.23 -0.07
CA ARG A 334 -2.53 28.95 0.24
C ARG A 334 -4.03 28.77 -0.03
N ALA A 335 -4.80 29.84 -0.20
CA ALA A 335 -6.26 29.77 -0.36
C ALA A 335 -6.73 29.56 -1.82
N HIS A 336 -5.80 29.55 -2.78
CA HIS A 336 -6.12 29.48 -4.22
C HIS A 336 -5.58 28.23 -4.93
N TYR A 337 -5.51 27.08 -4.25
CA TYR A 337 -4.81 25.88 -4.72
C TYR A 337 -5.74 24.92 -5.47
N CYS A 338 -5.45 24.72 -6.74
CA CYS A 338 -6.00 23.67 -7.57
C CYS A 338 -4.86 23.15 -8.45
N SER A 339 -4.06 22.25 -7.87
CA SER A 339 -2.90 21.69 -8.57
C SER A 339 -3.34 20.66 -9.59
N PRO A 340 -2.80 20.68 -10.82
CA PRO A 340 -2.95 19.58 -11.76
C PRO A 340 -2.42 18.26 -11.19
N TRP A 341 -2.89 17.17 -11.78
CA TRP A 341 -2.64 15.79 -11.35
C TRP A 341 -1.87 15.01 -12.41
N LEU A 342 -0.99 14.12 -11.97
CA LEU A 342 -0.35 13.11 -12.82
C LEU A 342 -0.66 11.71 -12.30
N VAL A 343 -1.13 10.85 -13.21
CA VAL A 343 -1.47 9.45 -12.95
C VAL A 343 -0.33 8.58 -13.44
N VAL A 344 0.18 7.67 -12.59
CA VAL A 344 1.24 6.74 -13.01
C VAL A 344 0.68 5.43 -13.55
N GLU A 345 1.57 4.69 -14.20
CA GLU A 345 1.31 3.33 -14.67
C GLU A 345 1.13 2.31 -13.54
#